data_AF-A0A934NJR1-F1
#
_entry.id   AF-A0A934NJR1-F1
#
_cell.length_a   1.000
_cell.length_b   1.000
_cell.length_c   1.000
_cell.angle_alpha   90.00
_cell.angle_beta   90.00
_cell.angle_gamma   90.00
#
_symmetry.space_group_name_H-M   'P 1'
#
loop_
_entity.id
_entity.type
_entity.pdbx_description
1 polymer ?
#
loop_
_entity_poly.entity_id
_entity_poly.type
_entity_poly.pdbx_seq_one_letter_code
_entity_poly.pdbx_strand_id
1 'polypeptide(L)' 'MCMNCGCGEPDERHKDGDITYADLQRAASNSDIDPEKAADNIHAAARKIRDEGGSQR' A
#
# COMPACT_ATOMS: atom_id res chain seq x y z
N MET A 1 13.10 -1.23 1.43
CA MET A 1 11.83 -0.66 0.95
C MET A 1 10.69 -1.61 1.20
N CYS A 2 10.17 -1.59 2.41
CA CYS A 2 8.73 -1.45 2.48
C CYS A 2 8.12 -0.76 1.24
N MET A 3 7.16 -1.41 0.62
CA MET A 3 6.64 -1.13 -0.72
C MET A 3 6.24 0.32 -0.97
N ASN A 4 6.07 1.14 0.08
CA ASN A 4 5.71 2.55 0.00
C ASN A 4 6.86 3.50 -0.41
N CYS A 5 8.13 3.11 -0.29
CA CYS A 5 9.23 4.08 -0.44
C CYS A 5 9.93 4.01 -1.85
N GLY A 6 9.94 2.86 -2.57
CA GLY A 6 10.60 2.59 -3.89
C GLY A 6 12.05 1.99 -4.10
N CYS A 7 12.88 1.56 -3.12
CA CYS A 7 14.31 1.17 -3.21
C CYS A 7 14.53 -0.32 -3.48
N GLY A 8 13.46 -1.09 -3.63
CA GLY A 8 13.55 -2.48 -4.09
C GLY A 8 13.78 -3.54 -3.00
N GLU A 9 13.71 -3.22 -1.70
CA GLU A 9 13.80 -4.25 -0.64
C GLU A 9 12.44 -4.45 0.08
N PRO A 10 11.47 -5.16 -0.54
CA PRO A 10 10.05 -5.26 -0.10
C PRO A 10 9.84 -5.75 1.33
N ASP A 11 10.76 -6.56 1.86
CA ASP A 11 10.64 -7.22 3.16
C ASP A 11 11.32 -6.46 4.31
N GLU A 12 12.14 -5.45 4.01
CA GLU A 12 12.96 -4.76 5.03
C GLU A 12 12.32 -3.45 5.52
N ARG A 13 12.09 -3.41 6.84
CA ARG A 13 11.59 -2.24 7.57
C ARG A 13 12.76 -1.34 7.99
N HIS A 14 12.86 -0.17 7.36
CA HIS A 14 13.91 0.83 7.62
C HIS A 14 13.44 1.91 8.62
N LYS A 15 12.14 2.15 8.70
CA LYS A 15 11.47 3.08 9.62
C LYS A 15 10.21 2.45 10.18
N ASP A 16 9.69 2.97 11.29
CA ASP A 16 8.51 2.38 11.93
C ASP A 16 7.25 2.41 11.05
N GLY A 17 7.10 3.44 10.19
CA GLY A 17 5.93 3.63 9.31
C GLY A 17 5.98 2.91 7.96
N ASP A 18 6.96 2.05 7.77
CA ASP A 18 7.21 1.32 6.53
C ASP A 18 6.20 0.18 6.34
N ILE A 19 5.62 0.07 5.14
CA ILE A 19 4.73 -1.04 4.75
C ILE A 19 5.54 -2.16 4.06
N THR A 20 5.81 -3.26 4.75
CA THR A 20 6.53 -4.41 4.16
C THR A 20 5.62 -5.31 3.32
N TYR A 21 6.19 -6.25 2.56
CA TYR A 21 5.42 -7.28 1.88
C TYR A 21 4.63 -8.16 2.86
N ALA A 22 5.18 -8.43 4.05
CA ALA A 22 4.45 -9.13 5.12
C ALA A 22 3.18 -8.37 5.55
N ASP A 23 3.24 -7.04 5.64
CA ASP A 23 2.06 -6.21 5.95
C ASP A 23 1.01 -6.30 4.82
N LEU A 24 1.46 -6.25 3.55
CA LEU A 24 0.58 -6.40 2.40
C LEU A 24 -0.08 -7.77 2.35
N GLN A 25 0.70 -8.83 2.55
CA GLN A 25 0.21 -10.20 2.56
C GLN A 25 -0.84 -10.38 3.66
N ARG A 26 -0.59 -9.85 4.87
CA ARG A 26 -1.57 -9.87 5.96
C ARG A 26 -2.86 -9.13 5.59
N ALA A 27 -2.76 -7.97 4.96
CA ALA A 27 -3.93 -7.22 4.50
C ALA A 27 -4.73 -7.99 3.43
N ALA A 28 -4.03 -8.62 2.48
CA ALA A 28 -4.62 -9.42 1.43
C ALA A 28 -5.34 -10.66 1.98
N SER A 29 -4.70 -11.39 2.91
CA SER A 29 -5.30 -12.55 3.58
C SER A 29 -6.56 -12.20 4.38
N ASN A 30 -6.61 -11.03 5.01
CA ASN A 30 -7.82 -10.58 5.74
C ASN A 30 -9.04 -10.35 4.82
N SER A 31 -8.84 -10.27 3.50
CA SER A 31 -9.88 -10.02 2.51
C SER A 31 -9.99 -11.13 1.46
N ASP A 32 -9.33 -12.28 1.69
CA ASP A 32 -9.31 -13.42 0.78
C ASP A 32 -8.93 -13.05 -0.67
N ILE A 33 -7.96 -12.13 -0.83
CA ILE A 33 -7.40 -11.72 -2.13
C ILE A 33 -5.89 -11.95 -2.16
N ASP A 34 -5.30 -11.90 -3.35
CA ASP A 34 -3.86 -11.93 -3.52
C ASP A 34 -3.21 -10.56 -3.19
N PRO A 35 -1.91 -10.53 -2.87
CA PRO A 35 -1.19 -9.30 -2.55
C PRO A 35 -1.21 -8.24 -3.66
N GLU A 36 -1.15 -8.64 -4.93
CA GLU A 36 -1.17 -7.71 -6.06
C GLU A 36 -2.51 -6.97 -6.11
N LYS A 37 -3.63 -7.70 -5.95
CA LYS A 37 -4.95 -7.10 -5.87
C LYS A 37 -5.12 -6.16 -4.68
N ALA A 38 -4.52 -6.48 -3.53
CA ALA A 38 -4.52 -5.60 -2.38
C ALA A 38 -3.77 -4.28 -2.67
N ALA A 39 -2.62 -4.35 -3.35
CA ALA A 39 -1.85 -3.18 -3.75
C ALA A 39 -2.62 -2.29 -4.74
N ASP A 40 -3.30 -2.89 -5.72
CA ASP A 40 -4.18 -2.18 -6.66
C ASP A 40 -5.29 -1.40 -5.94
N ASN A 41 -5.94 -2.05 -4.97
CA ASN A 41 -7.01 -1.43 -4.19
C ASN A 41 -6.48 -0.24 -3.37
N ILE A 42 -5.31 -0.37 -2.74
CA ILE A 42 -4.64 0.71 -1.99
C ILE A 42 -4.34 1.88 -2.93
N HIS A 43 -3.75 1.62 -4.10
CA HIS A 43 -3.45 2.65 -5.10
C HIS A 43 -4.72 3.36 -5.59
N ALA A 44 -5.77 2.61 -5.91
CA ALA A 44 -7.05 3.17 -6.34
C ALA A 44 -7.70 4.06 -5.26
N ALA A 45 -7.68 3.62 -3.99
CA ALA A 45 -8.18 4.39 -2.86
C ALA A 45 -7.38 5.69 -2.65
N ALA A 46 -6.05 5.63 -2.71
CA ALA A 46 -5.19 6.81 -2.61
C ALA A 46 -5.47 7.82 -3.74
N ARG A 47 -5.68 7.35 -4.98
CA ARG A 47 -6.09 8.21 -6.10
C ARG A 47 -7.43 8.88 -5.83
N LYS A 48 -8.43 8.12 -5.39
CA LYS A 48 -9.76 8.65 -5.05
C LYS A 48 -9.67 9.74 -3.97
N ILE A 49 -8.92 9.50 -2.89
CA ILE A 49 -8.71 10.48 -1.81
C ILE A 49 -8.06 11.77 -2.33
N ARG A 50 -7.03 11.66 -3.18
CA ARG A 50 -6.38 12.83 -3.81
C ARG A 50 -7.37 13.62 -4.67
N ASP A 51 -8.14 12.92 -5.50
CA ASP A 51 -9.03 13.56 -6.48
C ASP A 51 -10.25 14.21 -5.78
N GLU A 52 -10.78 13.58 -4.73
CA GLU A 52 -11.83 14.13 -3.86
C GLU A 52 -11.34 15.35 -3.05
N GLY A 53 -10.11 15.29 -2.52
CA GLY A 53 -9.47 16.40 -1.83
C GLY A 53 -9.01 17.54 -2.75
N GLY A 54 -8.87 17.27 -4.06
CA GLY A 54 -8.53 18.25 -5.08
C GLY A 54 -9.72 19.08 -5.56
N SER A 55 -10.96 18.63 -5.31
CA SER A 55 -12.18 19.34 -5.70
C SER A 55 -12.60 20.47 -4.73
N GLN A 56 -11.82 20.74 -3.68
CA GLN A 56 -12.08 21.78 -2.67
C GLN A 56 -11.12 22.98 -2.73
N ARG A 57 -10.38 23.17 -3.83
CA ARG A 57 -9.51 24.36 -4.03
C ARG A 57 -9.95 25.19 -5.21
#